data_AF-A0A1H9UCC9-F1
#
_entry.id   AF-A0A1H9UCC9-F1
#
_cell.length_a   1.000
_cell.length_b   1.000
_cell.length_c   1.000
_cell.angle_alpha   90.00
_cell.angle_beta   90.00
_cell.angle_gamma   90.00
#
_symmetry.space_group_name_H-M   'P 1'
#
loop_
_entity.id
_entity.type
_entity.pdbx_description
1 polymer ?
#
loop_
_entity_poly.entity_id
_entity_poly.type
_entity_poly.pdbx_seq_one_letter_code
_entity_poly.pdbx_strand_id
1 'polypeptide(L)'
;MRTELRQGTLHLNGLTIESRIGIELDPHTEYVVGLEFQVREGTVQTAMRLKSYNAEFGTDDGEKLDSIRLTDGVSNTFSIRVCTGKKPGLLSVFNEYLHSYHEHAAPVYEYMTGDAGIIVEEEGGMIRFRCNNRDPREQFAFEDVTGVLTVSKVVPEVYNPS
;
A
#
# COMPACT_ATOMS: atom_id res chain seq x y z
N MET A 1 2.21 -11.79 20.44
CA MET A 1 2.52 -11.03 19.21
C MET A 1 2.86 -9.61 19.66
N ARG A 2 4.11 -9.18 19.52
CA ARG A 2 4.61 -7.92 20.08
C ARG A 2 4.52 -6.85 18.99
N THR A 3 3.52 -5.97 19.08
CA THR A 3 3.25 -4.85 18.16
C THR A 3 4.16 -3.66 18.45
N GLU A 4 5.47 -3.89 18.54
CA GLU A 4 6.43 -2.78 18.64
C GLU A 4 6.73 -2.30 17.21
N LEU A 5 6.06 -1.23 16.79
CA LEU A 5 6.53 -0.34 15.73
C LEU A 5 7.93 0.13 16.14
N ARG A 6 8.97 -0.53 15.62
CA ARG A 6 10.34 -0.23 16.03
C ARG A 6 10.86 1.10 15.49
N GLN A 7 10.16 1.76 14.57
CA GLN A 7 10.43 3.14 14.19
C GLN A 7 9.11 3.86 13.86
N GLY A 8 8.88 5.02 14.49
CA GLY A 8 7.81 5.94 14.09
C GLY A 8 8.18 6.70 12.82
N THR A 9 7.33 7.62 12.37
CA THR A 9 7.61 8.50 11.23
C THR A 9 8.92 9.27 11.45
N LEU A 10 9.86 9.15 10.51
CA LEU A 10 11.13 9.87 10.52
C LEU A 10 11.07 10.99 9.48
N HIS A 11 11.48 12.20 9.88
CA HIS A 11 11.62 13.33 8.97
C HIS A 11 13.11 13.65 8.77
N LEU A 12 13.62 13.49 7.55
CA LEU A 12 15.02 13.71 7.21
C LEU A 12 15.12 14.55 5.93
N ASN A 13 15.73 15.73 6.00
CA ASN A 13 15.95 16.61 4.84
C ASN A 13 14.68 16.91 4.00
N GLY A 14 13.52 17.05 4.65
CA GLY A 14 12.24 17.28 3.98
C GLY A 14 11.56 16.01 3.43
N LEU A 15 12.16 14.83 3.63
CA LEU A 15 11.58 13.53 3.32
C LEU A 15 10.92 12.93 4.56
N THR A 16 9.76 12.32 4.36
CA THR A 16 9.05 11.54 5.38
C THR A 16 9.27 10.06 5.11
N ILE A 17 9.81 9.33 6.08
CA ILE A 17 10.03 7.89 6.03
C ILE A 17 9.07 7.22 7.02
N GLU A 18 8.25 6.30 6.51
CA GLU A 18 7.27 5.55 7.30
C GLU A 18 7.40 4.04 7.07
N SER A 19 6.81 3.22 7.94
CA SER A 19 6.72 1.77 7.71
C SER A 19 5.54 1.38 6.80
N ARG A 20 4.65 2.33 6.50
CA ARG A 20 3.45 2.18 5.67
C ARG A 20 2.97 3.57 5.26
N ILE A 21 2.21 3.65 4.17
CA ILE A 21 1.39 4.82 3.85
C ILE A 21 0.03 4.63 4.53
N GLY A 22 -0.38 5.58 5.36
CA GLY A 22 -1.69 5.59 6.04
C GLY A 22 -2.60 6.68 5.48
N ILE A 23 -3.80 6.30 5.03
CA ILE A 23 -4.79 7.26 4.50
C ILE A 23 -6.09 7.11 5.27
N GLU A 24 -6.51 8.20 5.92
CA GLU A 24 -7.82 8.27 6.57
C GLU A 24 -8.93 8.35 5.52
N LEU A 25 -9.99 7.57 5.74
CA LEU A 25 -11.14 7.53 4.85
C LEU A 25 -12.36 8.06 5.61
N ASP A 26 -13.03 9.06 5.06
CA ASP A 26 -14.27 9.58 5.62
C ASP A 26 -15.34 8.48 5.73
N PRO A 27 -16.21 8.51 6.76
CA PRO A 27 -17.34 7.59 6.87
C PRO A 27 -18.31 7.77 5.71
N HIS A 28 -19.11 6.73 5.43
CA HIS A 28 -20.16 6.73 4.40
C HIS A 28 -19.67 7.17 3.01
N THR A 29 -18.42 6.88 2.68
CA THR A 29 -17.79 7.35 1.45
C THR A 29 -17.21 6.18 0.69
N GLU A 30 -17.37 6.21 -0.63
CA GLU A 30 -16.73 5.30 -1.55
C GLU A 30 -15.52 6.00 -2.19
N TYR A 31 -14.43 5.26 -2.34
CA TYR A 31 -13.20 5.73 -2.98
C TYR A 31 -12.76 4.75 -4.05
N VAL A 32 -12.06 5.27 -5.06
CA VAL A 32 -11.23 4.48 -5.97
C VAL A 32 -9.79 4.59 -5.51
N VAL A 33 -9.16 3.45 -5.24
CA VAL A 33 -7.74 3.33 -4.91
C VAL A 33 -7.02 2.85 -6.17
N GLY A 34 -6.18 3.72 -6.72
CA GLY A 34 -5.26 3.39 -7.81
C GLY A 34 -3.85 3.19 -7.26
N LEU A 35 -3.19 2.10 -7.66
CA LEU A 35 -1.81 1.80 -7.30
C LEU A 35 -1.03 1.38 -8.54
N GLU A 36 0.05 2.10 -8.80
CA GLU A 36 1.04 1.77 -9.81
C GLU A 36 2.39 1.58 -9.13
N PHE A 37 3.10 0.49 -9.42
CA PHE A 37 4.44 0.30 -8.90
C PHE A 37 5.32 -0.55 -9.81
N GLN A 38 6.62 -0.32 -9.68
CA GLN A 38 7.69 -1.03 -10.37
C GLN A 38 8.69 -1.53 -9.34
N VAL A 39 9.19 -2.73 -9.57
CA VAL A 39 10.23 -3.35 -8.76
C VAL A 39 11.52 -3.35 -9.57
N ARG A 40 12.61 -2.87 -8.97
CA ARG A 40 13.91 -2.82 -9.64
C ARG A 40 14.42 -4.23 -9.91
N GLU A 41 15.02 -4.43 -11.09
CA GLU A 41 15.69 -5.68 -11.43
C GLU A 41 16.75 -6.06 -10.39
N GLY A 42 16.78 -7.34 -10.00
CA GLY A 42 17.69 -7.85 -8.98
C GLY A 42 17.23 -7.56 -7.54
N THR A 43 16.01 -7.06 -7.35
CA THR A 43 15.33 -7.08 -6.05
C THR A 43 14.74 -8.47 -5.81
N VAL A 44 14.69 -8.91 -4.55
CA VAL A 44 13.93 -10.11 -4.17
C VAL A 44 12.46 -9.95 -4.59
N GLN A 45 11.76 -11.06 -4.83
CA GLN A 45 10.34 -11.01 -5.16
C GLN A 45 9.58 -10.18 -4.11
N THR A 46 8.88 -9.16 -4.60
CA THR A 46 8.22 -8.16 -3.78
C THR A 46 6.72 -8.25 -3.94
N ALA A 47 5.97 -7.78 -2.95
CA ALA A 47 4.55 -7.54 -3.09
C ALA A 47 4.18 -6.20 -2.44
N MET A 48 3.11 -5.59 -2.94
CA MET A 48 2.44 -4.48 -2.26
C MET A 48 1.18 -5.02 -1.58
N ARG A 49 1.03 -4.71 -0.30
CA ARG A 49 -0.14 -5.02 0.52
C ARG A 49 -0.98 -3.76 0.68
N LEU A 50 -2.26 -3.89 0.34
CA LEU A 50 -3.30 -2.95 0.76
C LEU A 50 -4.11 -3.61 1.86
N LYS A 51 -4.35 -2.90 2.95
CA LYS A 51 -5.19 -3.36 4.06
C LYS A 51 -6.13 -2.25 4.50
N SER A 52 -7.41 -2.58 4.63
CA SER A 52 -8.43 -1.66 5.10
C SER A 52 -8.84 -1.98 6.54
N TYR A 53 -9.23 -0.94 7.28
CA TYR A 53 -9.80 -1.05 8.62
C TYR A 53 -11.08 -0.21 8.67
N ASN A 54 -12.18 -0.78 9.18
CA ASN A 54 -13.52 -0.18 9.12
C ASN A 54 -13.95 0.23 7.70
N ALA A 55 -13.38 -0.41 6.68
CA ALA A 55 -13.66 -0.24 5.28
C ALA A 55 -13.43 -1.56 4.56
N GLU A 56 -14.05 -1.75 3.41
CA GLU A 56 -14.04 -2.99 2.64
C GLU A 56 -13.71 -2.68 1.18
N PHE A 57 -12.80 -3.45 0.60
CA PHE A 57 -12.56 -3.45 -0.84
C PHE A 57 -13.68 -4.22 -1.53
N GLY A 58 -14.26 -3.65 -2.57
CA GLY A 58 -15.23 -4.31 -3.43
C GLY A 58 -14.56 -4.88 -4.68
N THR A 59 -14.77 -6.16 -4.94
CA THR A 59 -14.36 -6.83 -6.19
C THR A 59 -15.52 -6.90 -7.19
N ASP A 60 -15.20 -7.20 -8.45
CA ASP A 60 -16.21 -7.23 -9.54
C ASP A 60 -17.27 -8.33 -9.36
N ASP A 61 -16.94 -9.40 -8.63
CA ASP A 61 -17.86 -10.48 -8.26
C ASP A 61 -18.71 -10.18 -7.01
N GLY A 62 -18.55 -8.99 -6.43
CA GLY A 62 -19.27 -8.54 -5.24
C GLY A 62 -18.71 -9.11 -3.93
N GLU A 63 -17.58 -9.81 -3.97
CA GLU A 63 -16.85 -10.14 -2.75
C GLU A 63 -16.32 -8.89 -2.05
N LYS A 64 -16.13 -9.04 -0.74
CA LYS A 64 -15.65 -7.99 0.15
C LYS A 64 -14.37 -8.44 0.81
N LEU A 65 -13.31 -7.71 0.58
CA LEU A 65 -11.98 -8.01 1.11
C LEU A 65 -11.56 -6.92 2.09
N ASP A 66 -10.81 -7.29 3.11
CA ASP A 66 -10.14 -6.34 4.00
C ASP A 66 -8.64 -6.19 3.66
N SER A 67 -8.13 -7.01 2.73
CA SER A 67 -6.72 -7.15 2.44
C SER A 67 -6.47 -7.67 1.03
N ILE A 68 -5.53 -7.04 0.32
CA ILE A 68 -5.17 -7.37 -1.07
C ILE A 68 -3.65 -7.40 -1.19
N ARG A 69 -3.11 -8.47 -1.76
CA ARG A 69 -1.69 -8.61 -2.08
C ARG A 69 -1.51 -8.50 -3.59
N LEU A 70 -0.68 -7.58 -4.04
CA LEU A 70 -0.24 -7.48 -5.42
C LEU A 70 1.19 -7.97 -5.48
N THR A 71 1.41 -9.17 -6.02
CA THR A 71 2.74 -9.75 -6.20
C THR A 71 3.41 -9.22 -7.46
N ASP A 72 4.72 -9.06 -7.41
CA ASP A 72 5.53 -8.54 -8.52
C ASP A 72 5.39 -9.35 -9.83
N GLY A 73 5.34 -8.60 -10.94
CA GLY A 73 5.40 -9.06 -12.32
C GLY A 73 6.24 -8.14 -13.23
N VAL A 74 7.13 -7.32 -12.65
CA VAL A 74 7.95 -6.22 -13.21
C VAL A 74 7.28 -4.84 -13.19
N SER A 75 6.01 -4.73 -13.56
CA SER A 75 5.21 -3.50 -13.44
C SER A 75 3.76 -3.86 -13.18
N ASN A 76 3.13 -3.21 -12.20
CA ASN A 76 1.74 -3.48 -11.84
C ASN A 76 0.94 -2.18 -11.84
N THR A 77 -0.23 -2.21 -12.48
CA THR A 77 -1.26 -1.18 -12.38
C THR A 77 -2.52 -1.85 -11.84
N PHE A 78 -3.03 -1.31 -10.73
CA PHE A 78 -4.18 -1.87 -10.02
C PHE A 78 -5.14 -0.76 -9.63
N SER A 79 -6.44 -1.01 -9.78
CA SER A 79 -7.50 -0.09 -9.36
C SER A 79 -8.60 -0.88 -8.69
N ILE A 80 -9.04 -0.44 -7.51
CA ILE A 80 -10.14 -1.06 -6.79
C ILE A 80 -10.96 -0.05 -6.00
N ARG A 81 -12.24 -0.37 -5.79
CA ARG A 81 -13.12 0.40 -4.92
C ARG A 81 -12.92 0.02 -3.47
N VAL A 82 -12.96 1.01 -2.58
CA VAL A 82 -13.02 0.81 -1.13
C VAL A 82 -14.15 1.64 -0.55
N CYS A 83 -14.97 1.01 0.28
CA CYS A 83 -16.16 1.61 0.87
C CYS A 83 -16.04 1.65 2.39
N THR A 84 -16.33 2.80 2.99
CA THR A 84 -16.40 2.96 4.45
C THR A 84 -17.83 2.81 4.97
N GLY A 85 -17.95 2.30 6.20
CA GLY A 85 -19.22 2.25 6.92
C GLY A 85 -19.52 3.54 7.69
N LYS A 86 -20.21 3.41 8.82
CA LYS A 86 -20.55 4.54 9.71
C LYS A 86 -19.35 5.20 10.40
N LYS A 87 -18.23 4.48 10.47
CA LYS A 87 -17.00 4.95 11.14
C LYS A 87 -15.98 5.35 10.08
N PRO A 88 -15.10 6.32 10.38
CA PRO A 88 -13.93 6.56 9.56
C PRO A 88 -13.15 5.26 9.34
N GLY A 89 -12.68 5.08 8.12
CA GLY A 89 -11.81 3.99 7.73
C GLY A 89 -10.35 4.38 7.75
N LEU A 90 -9.48 3.38 7.67
CA LEU A 90 -8.06 3.55 7.42
C LEU A 90 -7.64 2.61 6.30
N LEU A 91 -7.02 3.17 5.25
CA LEU A 91 -6.28 2.41 4.26
C LEU A 91 -4.80 2.42 4.66
N SER A 92 -4.19 1.24 4.72
CA SER A 92 -2.76 1.04 4.91
C SER A 92 -2.16 0.39 3.68
N VAL A 93 -1.12 1.01 3.12
CA VAL A 93 -0.37 0.47 1.98
C VAL A 93 1.08 0.27 2.41
N PHE A 94 1.63 -0.92 2.21
CA PHE A 94 3.01 -1.25 2.59
C PHE A 94 3.58 -2.35 1.71
N ASN A 95 4.90 -2.43 1.60
CA ASN A 95 5.58 -3.51 0.89
C ASN A 95 5.79 -4.74 1.78
N GLU A 96 5.78 -5.91 1.13
CA GLU A 96 6.16 -7.20 1.69
C GLU A 96 7.25 -7.81 0.80
N TYR A 97 8.19 -8.56 1.37
CA TYR A 97 9.19 -9.31 0.61
C TYR A 97 8.93 -10.81 0.74
N LEU A 98 9.32 -11.58 -0.27
CA LEU A 98 9.31 -13.03 -0.20
C LEU A 98 10.39 -13.49 0.79
N HIS A 99 9.96 -13.97 1.96
CA HIS A 99 10.85 -14.45 3.02
C HIS A 99 11.32 -15.88 2.73
N SER A 100 10.40 -16.76 2.33
CA SER A 100 10.72 -18.14 2.02
C SER A 100 9.88 -18.70 0.88
N TYR A 101 10.54 -19.54 0.08
CA TYR A 101 9.95 -20.34 -0.96
C TYR A 101 10.27 -21.80 -0.70
N HIS A 102 9.23 -22.63 -0.61
CA HIS A 102 9.38 -24.08 -0.57
C HIS A 102 8.65 -24.66 -1.77
N GLU A 103 9.33 -25.56 -2.48
CA GLU A 103 8.73 -26.33 -3.56
C GLU A 103 7.48 -27.04 -2.99
N HIS A 104 6.31 -26.76 -3.56
CA HIS A 104 4.99 -27.24 -3.11
C HIS A 104 4.33 -26.55 -1.91
N ALA A 105 4.82 -25.39 -1.45
CA ALA A 105 4.11 -24.54 -0.50
C ALA A 105 3.78 -23.17 -1.10
N ALA A 106 2.75 -22.51 -0.56
CA ALA A 106 2.46 -21.12 -0.91
C ALA A 106 3.64 -20.22 -0.48
N PRO A 107 4.06 -19.25 -1.32
CA PRO A 107 5.12 -18.32 -0.97
C PRO A 107 4.78 -17.54 0.31
N VAL A 108 5.73 -17.48 1.24
CA VAL A 108 5.56 -16.74 2.48
C VAL A 108 6.18 -15.38 2.31
N TYR A 109 5.33 -14.35 2.43
CA TYR A 109 5.75 -12.97 2.42
C TYR A 109 5.74 -12.43 3.84
N GLU A 110 6.78 -11.69 4.20
CA GLU A 110 6.87 -10.97 5.46
C GLU A 110 6.69 -9.47 5.24
N TYR A 111 5.92 -8.86 6.14
CA TYR A 111 5.89 -7.41 6.26
C TYR A 111 7.17 -6.95 6.94
N MET A 112 7.64 -5.77 6.57
CA MET A 112 8.94 -5.34 7.04
C MET A 112 8.93 -5.03 8.54
N THR A 113 9.91 -5.54 9.28
CA THR A 113 10.11 -5.24 10.70
C THR A 113 11.34 -4.37 10.88
N GLY A 114 11.16 -3.16 11.39
CA GLY A 114 12.21 -2.33 12.01
C GLY A 114 13.23 -1.63 11.12
N ASP A 115 13.68 -2.23 10.03
CA ASP A 115 14.88 -1.77 9.29
C ASP A 115 14.60 -1.26 7.87
N ALA A 116 13.32 -1.12 7.52
CA ALA A 116 12.94 -0.84 6.17
C ALA A 116 11.73 0.10 6.14
N GLY A 117 11.66 0.94 5.11
CA GLY A 117 10.83 2.12 5.11
C GLY A 117 10.36 2.52 3.72
N ILE A 118 9.43 3.46 3.75
CA ILE A 118 8.78 4.02 2.59
C ILE A 118 8.99 5.53 2.66
N ILE A 119 9.69 6.10 1.68
CA ILE A 119 9.69 7.54 1.46
C ILE A 119 8.37 7.91 0.81
N VAL A 120 7.68 8.90 1.37
CA VAL A 120 6.38 9.37 0.89
C VAL A 120 6.47 10.83 0.49
N GLU A 121 5.99 11.14 -0.72
CA GLU A 121 5.89 12.49 -1.27
C GLU A 121 4.46 12.73 -1.76
N GLU A 122 3.74 13.64 -1.10
CA GLU A 122 2.37 13.98 -1.46
C GLU A 122 2.34 15.20 -2.40
N GLU A 123 1.70 15.07 -3.56
CA GLU A 123 1.51 16.17 -4.50
C GLU A 123 0.13 16.06 -5.17
N GLY A 124 -0.73 17.06 -4.99
CA GLY A 124 -1.96 17.19 -5.79
C GLY A 124 -2.95 16.03 -5.69
N GLY A 125 -3.05 15.36 -4.53
CA GLY A 125 -3.92 14.19 -4.33
C GLY A 125 -3.31 12.85 -4.78
N MET A 126 -2.03 12.88 -5.14
CA MET A 126 -1.24 11.72 -5.51
C MET A 126 -0.10 11.55 -4.51
N ILE A 127 0.18 10.30 -4.16
CA ILE A 127 1.23 9.93 -3.23
C ILE A 127 2.28 9.16 -4.02
N ARG A 128 3.43 9.79 -4.27
CA ARG A 128 4.60 9.08 -4.79
C ARG A 128 5.31 8.41 -3.64
N PHE A 129 5.73 7.17 -3.85
CA PHE A 129 6.45 6.43 -2.83
C PHE A 129 7.63 5.65 -3.37
N ARG A 130 8.60 5.43 -2.47
CA ARG A 130 9.78 4.63 -2.74
C ARG A 130 10.12 3.78 -1.54
N CYS A 131 10.28 2.48 -1.74
CA CYS A 131 10.58 1.52 -0.67
C CYS A 131 11.99 0.94 -0.87
N ASN A 132 12.64 0.62 0.25
CA ASN A 132 13.70 -0.38 0.24
C ASN A 132 13.07 -1.76 0.49
N ASN A 133 13.65 -2.79 -0.11
CA ASN A 133 13.18 -4.17 -0.04
C ASN A 133 14.34 -5.18 0.08
N ARG A 134 15.58 -4.71 0.16
CA ARG A 134 16.76 -5.53 0.40
C ARG A 134 17.10 -5.69 1.88
N ASP A 135 17.96 -6.68 2.16
CA ASP A 135 18.56 -7.00 3.45
C ASP A 135 18.78 -5.72 4.29
N PRO A 136 18.39 -5.72 5.59
CA PRO A 136 18.66 -4.65 6.56
C PRO A 136 20.09 -4.10 6.62
N ARG A 137 21.04 -4.61 5.83
CA ARG A 137 22.41 -4.10 5.69
C ARG A 137 22.56 -3.05 4.57
N GLU A 138 21.60 -2.94 3.64
CA GLU A 138 21.60 -1.98 2.51
C GLU A 138 20.59 -0.82 2.71
N GLN A 139 20.36 -0.40 3.96
CA GLN A 139 19.21 0.40 4.45
C GLN A 139 18.89 1.75 3.77
N PHE A 140 19.69 2.24 2.82
CA PHE A 140 19.57 3.62 2.31
C PHE A 140 19.15 3.75 0.84
N ALA A 141 19.05 2.67 0.09
CA ALA A 141 18.61 2.71 -1.31
C ALA A 141 17.07 2.51 -1.40
N PHE A 142 16.30 3.59 -1.21
CA PHE A 142 14.84 3.60 -1.44
C PHE A 142 14.55 3.63 -2.94
N GLU A 143 14.91 2.57 -3.64
CA GLU A 143 14.76 2.43 -5.09
C GLU A 143 14.39 1.00 -5.52
N ASP A 144 14.20 0.10 -4.56
CA ASP A 144 13.83 -1.29 -4.82
C ASP A 144 12.39 -1.39 -5.31
N VAL A 145 11.51 -0.56 -4.75
CA VAL A 145 10.15 -0.35 -5.25
C VAL A 145 9.92 1.14 -5.41
N THR A 146 9.39 1.53 -6.56
CA THR A 146 8.91 2.91 -6.78
C THR A 146 7.49 2.86 -7.27
N GLY A 147 6.65 3.78 -6.82
CA GLY A 147 5.27 3.77 -7.24
C GLY A 147 4.49 5.03 -6.92
N VAL A 148 3.23 4.96 -7.29
CA VAL A 148 2.23 6.02 -7.17
C VAL A 148 0.96 5.42 -6.61
N LEU A 149 0.43 6.05 -5.57
CA LEU A 149 -0.85 5.75 -4.96
C LEU A 149 -1.78 6.95 -5.13
N THR A 150 -2.99 6.70 -5.61
CA THR A 150 -4.07 7.69 -5.73
C THR A 150 -5.29 7.20 -4.98
N VAL A 151 -5.95 8.10 -4.24
CA VAL A 151 -7.20 7.80 -3.55
C VAL A 151 -8.19 8.91 -3.85
N SER A 152 -9.21 8.59 -4.63
CA SER A 152 -10.18 9.56 -5.14
C SER A 152 -11.57 9.21 -4.66
N LYS A 153 -12.29 10.19 -4.07
CA LYS A 153 -13.69 10.02 -3.70
C LYS A 153 -14.55 9.79 -4.93
N VAL A 154 -15.43 8.79 -4.88
CA VAL A 154 -16.49 8.64 -5.87
C VAL A 154 -17.58 9.66 -5.56
N VAL A 155 -17.71 10.66 -6.42
CA VAL A 155 -18.81 11.62 -6.33
C VAL A 155 -19.99 11.02 -7.09
N PRO A 156 -21.18 10.86 -6.48
CA PRO A 156 -22.35 10.41 -7.20
C PRO A 156 -22.63 11.35 -8.36
N GLU A 157 -22.96 10.82 -9.54
CA GLU A 157 -23.49 11.64 -10.62
C GLU A 157 -24.71 12.39 -10.08
N VAL A 158 -24.66 13.72 -10.09
CA VAL A 158 -25.81 14.55 -9.73
C VAL A 158 -26.84 14.30 -10.81
N TYR A 159 -27.89 13.55 -10.47
CA TYR A 159 -29.07 13.41 -11.31
C TYR A 159 -29.64 14.82 -11.55
N ASN A 160 -29.44 15.34 -12.77
CA ASN A 160 -30.15 16.52 -13.25
C ASN A 160 -31.45 16.02 -13.91
N PRO A 161 -32.61 16.12 -13.24
CA PRO A 161 -33.87 15.97 -13.95
C PRO A 161 -34.00 17.15 -14.89
N SER A 162 -33.76 16.90 -16.18
CA SER A 162 -34.24 17.72 -17.29
C SER A 162 -35.76 17.65 -17.39
#